data_AF-A0A2C5ZZV3-F1
#
_entry.id   AF-A0A2C5ZZV3-F1
#
_cell.length_a   1.000
_cell.length_b   1.000
_cell.length_c   1.000
_cell.angle_alpha   90.00
_cell.angle_beta   90.00
_cell.angle_gamma   90.00
#
_symmetry.space_group_name_H-M   'P 1'
#
loop_
_entity.id
_entity.type
_entity.pdbx_description
1 polymer ?
#
loop_
_entity_poly.entity_id
_entity_poly.type
_entity_poly.pdbx_seq_one_letter_code
_entity_poly.pdbx_strand_id
1 'polypeptide(L)'
;MATRSRDSRLESLPPEVRRQLLSVLGLEELVLACPAFHAQYLLNRRFLLGGCLEATLGPLAVDAWAAHQSGKSDFDRSLGKDTLARFSDAYRRWRCAGPAFSLLAEGLADKDDVAGVAAFHIAVVRPLARRYAD
;
A
#
# COMPACT_ATOMS: atom_id res chain seq x y z
N MET A 1 14.49 18.99 -35.01
CA MET A 1 13.31 18.11 -34.84
C MET A 1 13.22 17.75 -33.36
N ALA A 2 12.30 18.37 -32.62
CA ALA A 2 12.16 18.15 -31.18
C ALA A 2 11.42 16.84 -30.92
N THR A 3 12.04 15.92 -30.19
CA THR A 3 11.35 14.79 -29.55
C THR A 3 10.38 15.38 -28.52
N ARG A 4 9.17 15.73 -28.95
CA ARG A 4 8.01 15.88 -28.05
C ARG A 4 7.79 14.50 -27.44
N SER A 5 8.50 14.23 -26.34
CA SER A 5 8.58 12.92 -25.69
C SER A 5 7.18 12.45 -25.36
N ARG A 6 6.89 11.14 -25.52
CA ARG A 6 5.57 10.55 -25.23
C ARG A 6 5.06 10.93 -23.83
N ASP A 7 5.98 11.18 -22.91
CA ASP A 7 5.74 11.67 -21.55
C ASP A 7 4.97 12.98 -21.53
N SER A 8 5.26 13.94 -22.43
CA SER A 8 4.53 15.21 -22.53
C SER A 8 3.04 15.05 -22.84
N ARG A 9 2.65 13.98 -23.55
CA ARG A 9 1.23 13.67 -23.79
C ARG A 9 0.57 13.06 -22.56
N LEU A 10 1.28 12.18 -21.85
CA LEU A 10 0.79 11.58 -20.60
C LEU A 10 0.65 12.62 -19.49
N GLU A 11 1.58 13.57 -19.40
CA GLU A 11 1.54 14.66 -18.42
C GLU A 11 0.40 15.64 -18.67
N SER A 12 0.00 15.83 -19.93
CA SER A 12 -1.13 16.69 -20.30
C SER A 12 -2.50 16.11 -19.96
N LEU A 13 -2.56 14.84 -19.52
CA LEU A 13 -3.82 14.20 -19.13
C LEU A 13 -4.38 14.82 -17.84
N PRO A 14 -5.71 14.93 -17.74
CA PRO A 14 -6.37 15.30 -16.49
C PRO A 14 -5.95 14.38 -15.34
N PRO A 15 -5.86 14.90 -14.12
CA PRO A 15 -5.45 14.10 -12.96
C PRO A 15 -6.35 12.86 -12.79
N GLU A 16 -7.63 12.91 -13.08
CA GLU A 16 -8.54 11.76 -12.97
C GLU A 16 -8.07 10.59 -13.85
N VAL A 17 -7.70 10.89 -15.10
CA VAL A 17 -7.22 9.89 -16.07
C VAL A 17 -5.86 9.33 -15.64
N ARG A 18 -4.95 10.19 -15.17
CA ARG A 18 -3.65 9.78 -14.66
C ARG A 18 -3.78 8.86 -13.44
N ARG A 19 -4.76 9.11 -12.55
CA ARG A 19 -5.04 8.26 -11.39
C ARG A 19 -5.53 6.88 -11.83
N GLN A 20 -6.45 6.85 -12.79
CA GLN A 20 -6.94 5.58 -13.33
C GLN A 20 -5.82 4.78 -13.99
N LEU A 21 -4.96 5.43 -14.78
CA LEU A 21 -3.78 4.79 -15.37
C LEU A 21 -2.83 4.22 -14.29
N LEU A 22 -2.56 4.96 -13.22
CA LEU A 22 -1.75 4.47 -12.08
C LEU A 22 -2.36 3.24 -11.41
N SER A 23 -3.69 3.14 -11.33
CA SER A 23 -4.34 1.95 -10.75
C SER A 23 -4.30 0.72 -11.66
N VAL A 24 -4.19 0.90 -12.98
CA VAL A 24 -4.30 -0.19 -13.96
C VAL A 24 -2.94 -0.68 -14.45
N LEU A 25 -1.99 0.23 -14.70
CA LEU A 25 -0.72 -0.08 -15.39
C LEU A 25 0.40 -0.54 -14.46
N GLY A 26 0.17 -0.62 -13.16
CA GLY A 26 1.21 -0.88 -12.18
C GLY A 26 1.99 0.40 -11.83
N LEU A 27 2.40 0.48 -10.56
CA LEU A 27 2.92 1.72 -9.97
C LEU A 27 4.41 1.94 -10.25
N GLU A 28 5.20 0.91 -10.54
CA GLU A 28 6.66 1.05 -10.56
C GLU A 28 7.17 1.78 -11.80
N GLU A 29 6.89 1.31 -13.02
CA GLU A 29 7.51 1.87 -14.21
C GLU A 29 7.01 3.29 -14.51
N LEU A 30 5.71 3.55 -14.31
CA LEU A 30 5.08 4.82 -14.69
C LEU A 30 5.42 5.97 -13.71
N VAL A 31 5.54 5.66 -12.41
CA VAL A 31 5.94 6.63 -11.38
C VAL A 31 7.42 6.99 -11.51
N LEU A 32 8.27 6.07 -11.94
CA LEU A 32 9.71 6.33 -12.13
C LEU A 32 9.98 7.08 -13.44
N ALA A 33 9.19 6.83 -14.50
CA ALA A 33 9.41 7.43 -15.80
C ALA A 33 8.86 8.86 -15.95
N CYS A 34 7.82 9.24 -15.19
CA CYS A 34 7.12 10.50 -15.41
C CYS A 34 6.93 11.31 -14.10
N PRO A 35 7.51 12.53 -14.00
CA PRO A 35 7.39 13.39 -12.81
C PRO A 35 5.96 13.77 -12.44
N ALA A 36 5.07 14.00 -13.41
CA ALA A 36 3.67 14.33 -13.11
C ALA A 36 2.92 13.13 -12.51
N PHE A 37 3.23 11.92 -12.96
CA PHE A 37 2.70 10.69 -12.38
C PHE A 37 3.32 10.43 -11.00
N HIS A 38 4.59 10.76 -10.81
CA HIS A 38 5.22 10.70 -9.48
C HIS A 38 4.53 11.62 -8.47
N ALA A 39 4.36 12.90 -8.81
CA ALA A 39 3.68 13.86 -7.93
C ALA A 39 2.24 13.40 -7.61
N GLN A 40 1.54 12.87 -8.60
CA GLN A 40 0.19 12.38 -8.41
C GLN A 40 0.11 11.09 -7.61
N TYR A 41 1.08 10.21 -7.78
CA TYR A 41 1.25 9.03 -6.95
C TYR A 41 1.44 9.44 -5.50
N LEU A 42 2.29 10.42 -5.19
CA LEU A 42 2.47 10.90 -3.80
C LEU A 42 1.15 11.40 -3.19
N LEU A 43 0.34 12.13 -3.96
CA LEU A 43 -0.97 12.60 -3.50
C LEU A 43 -1.93 11.43 -3.19
N ASN A 44 -1.96 10.42 -4.05
CA ASN A 44 -2.89 9.29 -3.99
C ASN A 44 -2.28 8.01 -3.37
N ARG A 45 -1.09 8.12 -2.78
CA ARG A 45 -0.22 6.98 -2.42
C ARG A 45 -0.93 5.93 -1.59
N ARG A 46 -1.67 6.37 -0.55
CA ARG A 46 -2.45 5.50 0.31
C ARG A 46 -3.45 4.67 -0.48
N PHE A 47 -4.28 5.30 -1.32
CA PHE A 47 -5.30 4.59 -2.09
C PHE A 47 -4.71 3.65 -3.12
N LEU A 48 -3.67 4.11 -3.83
CA LEU A 48 -3.03 3.32 -4.88
C LEU A 48 -2.29 2.11 -4.29
N LEU A 49 -1.40 2.32 -3.32
CA LEU A 49 -0.67 1.22 -2.69
C LEU A 49 -1.60 0.31 -1.88
N GLY A 50 -2.57 0.88 -1.17
CA GLY A 50 -3.50 0.09 -0.36
C GLY A 50 -4.36 -0.82 -1.22
N GLY A 51 -4.86 -0.32 -2.36
CA GLY A 51 -5.59 -1.14 -3.32
C GLY A 51 -4.71 -2.23 -3.94
N CYS A 52 -3.45 -1.91 -4.30
CA CYS A 52 -2.51 -2.92 -4.79
C CYS A 52 -2.18 -3.99 -3.73
N LEU A 53 -2.02 -3.59 -2.47
CA LEU A 53 -1.77 -4.52 -1.35
C LEU A 53 -2.96 -5.43 -1.08
N GLU A 54 -4.17 -4.87 -1.03
CA GLU A 54 -5.40 -5.65 -0.86
C GLU A 54 -5.59 -6.64 -2.02
N ALA A 55 -5.35 -6.22 -3.26
CA ALA A 55 -5.44 -7.10 -4.43
C ALA A 55 -4.37 -8.20 -4.41
N THR A 56 -3.16 -7.91 -3.92
CA THR A 56 -2.03 -8.86 -3.92
C THR A 56 -2.11 -9.85 -2.76
N LEU A 57 -2.45 -9.38 -1.56
CA LEU A 57 -2.46 -10.18 -0.33
C LEU A 57 -3.84 -10.77 -0.01
N GLY A 58 -4.90 -10.19 -0.56
CA GLY A 58 -6.27 -10.58 -0.28
C GLY A 58 -6.56 -10.62 1.23
N PRO A 59 -7.09 -11.73 1.76
CA PRO A 59 -7.37 -11.87 3.20
C PRO A 59 -6.15 -11.70 4.12
N LEU A 60 -4.93 -11.91 3.60
CA LEU A 60 -3.68 -11.76 4.36
C LEU A 60 -3.29 -10.29 4.56
N ALA A 61 -3.97 -9.33 3.92
CA ALA A 61 -3.70 -7.91 4.10
C ALA A 61 -3.89 -7.47 5.57
N VAL A 62 -4.88 -8.05 6.28
CA VAL A 62 -5.11 -7.83 7.72
C VAL A 62 -3.88 -8.23 8.53
N ASP A 63 -3.35 -9.42 8.24
CA ASP A 63 -2.25 -10.02 8.98
C ASP A 63 -0.93 -9.25 8.73
N ALA A 64 -0.69 -8.88 7.47
CA ALA A 64 0.46 -8.05 7.09
C ALA A 64 0.42 -6.66 7.76
N TRP A 65 -0.75 -6.03 7.81
CA TRP A 65 -0.94 -4.75 8.48
C TRP A 65 -0.75 -4.87 10.00
N ALA A 66 -1.34 -5.89 10.62
CA ALA A 66 -1.22 -6.12 12.05
C ALA A 66 0.25 -6.34 12.47
N ALA A 67 0.98 -7.15 11.70
CA ALA A 67 2.41 -7.38 11.91
C ALA A 67 3.22 -6.08 11.81
N HIS A 68 2.93 -5.24 10.80
CA HIS A 68 3.58 -3.95 10.64
C HIS A 68 3.33 -3.02 11.84
N GLN A 69 2.07 -2.93 12.29
CA GLN A 69 1.72 -2.08 13.44
C GLN A 69 2.37 -2.57 14.74
N SER A 70 2.36 -3.88 15.00
CA SER A 70 2.99 -4.43 16.21
C SER A 70 4.51 -4.31 16.20
N GLY A 71 5.12 -4.22 15.01
CA GLY A 71 6.57 -4.07 14.84
C GLY A 71 7.09 -2.64 15.00
N LYS A 72 6.19 -1.65 15.16
CA LYS A 72 6.61 -0.25 15.36
C LYS A 72 7.18 -0.04 16.76
N SER A 73 8.26 0.72 16.85
CA SER A 73 8.87 1.12 18.13
C SER A 73 7.91 1.83 19.08
N ASP A 74 6.93 2.55 18.54
CA ASP A 74 5.92 3.25 19.34
C ASP A 74 4.88 2.30 19.95
N PHE A 75 4.62 1.18 19.28
CA PHE A 75 3.76 0.11 19.83
C PHE A 75 4.43 -0.53 21.04
N ASP A 76 5.74 -0.81 20.96
CA ASP A 76 6.53 -1.35 22.06
C ASP A 76 6.63 -0.38 23.24
N ARG A 77 6.83 0.91 22.98
CA ARG A 77 6.87 1.96 24.01
C ARG A 77 5.53 2.19 24.71
N SER A 78 4.42 1.97 24.02
CA SER A 78 3.06 2.16 24.54
C SER A 78 2.40 0.86 24.99
N LEU A 79 3.19 -0.22 25.07
CA LEU A 79 2.74 -1.59 25.35
C LEU A 79 2.30 -1.76 26.82
N GLY A 80 1.18 -1.13 27.16
CA GLY A 80 0.40 -1.44 28.35
C GLY A 80 -0.52 -2.63 28.11
N LYS A 81 -0.93 -3.31 29.20
CA LYS A 81 -1.91 -4.41 29.13
C LYS A 81 -3.20 -4.01 28.40
N ASP A 82 -3.65 -2.78 28.61
CA ASP A 82 -4.87 -2.25 27.99
C ASP A 82 -4.69 -1.98 26.48
N THR A 83 -3.52 -1.48 26.07
CA THR A 83 -3.19 -1.26 24.66
C THR A 83 -3.15 -2.58 23.90
N LEU A 84 -2.51 -3.60 24.49
CA LEU A 84 -2.43 -4.93 23.88
C LEU A 84 -3.80 -5.60 23.77
N ALA A 85 -4.63 -5.50 24.82
CA ALA A 85 -5.98 -6.04 24.82
C ALA A 85 -6.85 -5.38 23.74
N ARG A 86 -6.82 -4.04 23.65
CA ARG A 86 -7.54 -3.27 22.61
C ARG A 86 -7.08 -3.64 21.21
N PHE A 87 -5.77 -3.73 20.99
CA PHE A 87 -5.22 -4.11 19.68
C PHE A 87 -5.63 -5.54 19.31
N SER A 88 -5.57 -6.48 20.26
CA SER A 88 -5.96 -7.87 20.04
C SER A 88 -7.43 -8.02 19.70
N ASP A 89 -8.31 -7.27 20.37
CA ASP A 89 -9.74 -7.26 20.06
C ASP A 89 -10.04 -6.63 18.71
N ALA A 90 -9.36 -5.54 18.36
CA ALA A 90 -9.49 -4.90 17.05
C ALA A 90 -9.02 -5.84 15.93
N TYR A 91 -7.84 -6.46 16.10
CA TYR A 91 -7.32 -7.46 15.18
C TYR A 91 -8.28 -8.64 14.98
N ARG A 92 -8.85 -9.17 16.07
CA ARG A 92 -9.86 -10.23 15.98
C ARG A 92 -11.06 -9.80 15.15
N ARG A 93 -11.59 -8.59 15.36
CA ARG A 93 -12.72 -8.06 14.59
C ARG A 93 -12.40 -7.95 13.10
N TRP A 94 -11.24 -7.38 12.76
CA TRP A 94 -10.80 -7.28 11.36
C TRP A 94 -10.64 -8.66 10.72
N ARG A 95 -10.09 -9.62 11.46
CA ARG A 95 -9.92 -10.98 10.94
C ARG A 95 -11.24 -11.72 10.75
N CYS A 96 -12.20 -11.51 11.64
CA CYS A 96 -13.57 -12.01 11.53
C CYS A 96 -14.34 -11.39 10.35
N ALA A 97 -14.06 -10.14 10.00
CA ALA A 97 -14.68 -9.48 8.85
C ALA A 97 -14.28 -10.11 7.51
N GLY A 98 -13.11 -10.77 7.46
CA GLY A 98 -12.68 -11.56 6.30
C GLY A 98 -12.64 -10.72 5.02
N PRO A 99 -13.32 -11.13 3.93
CA PRO A 99 -13.34 -10.38 2.67
C PRO A 99 -13.95 -8.97 2.77
N ALA A 100 -14.73 -8.69 3.82
CA ALA A 100 -15.30 -7.37 4.04
C ALA A 100 -14.30 -6.37 4.65
N PHE A 101 -13.16 -6.85 5.15
CA PHE A 101 -12.11 -5.96 5.62
C PHE A 101 -11.47 -5.20 4.46
N SER A 102 -11.39 -3.87 4.59
CA SER A 102 -10.58 -3.04 3.72
C SER A 102 -9.70 -2.13 4.57
N LEU A 103 -8.41 -2.23 4.33
CA LEU A 103 -7.35 -1.41 4.89
C LEU A 103 -7.53 0.06 4.52
N LEU A 104 -8.13 0.32 3.35
CA LEU A 104 -8.50 1.67 2.91
C LEU A 104 -9.74 2.22 3.61
N ALA A 105 -10.80 1.40 3.72
CA ALA A 105 -12.10 1.81 4.25
C ALA A 105 -12.10 2.02 5.77
N GLU A 106 -11.36 1.18 6.50
CA GLU A 106 -11.30 1.23 7.96
C GLU A 106 -10.54 2.46 8.50
N GLY A 107 -9.94 3.28 7.62
CA GLY A 107 -9.23 4.48 8.07
C GLY A 107 -7.90 4.20 8.79
N LEU A 108 -7.52 2.92 8.92
CA LEU A 108 -6.51 2.43 9.86
C LEU A 108 -5.08 2.74 9.46
N ALA A 109 -4.81 2.90 8.17
CA ALA A 109 -3.45 3.07 7.68
C ALA A 109 -3.25 4.49 7.14
N ASP A 110 -2.27 5.19 7.70
CA ASP A 110 -1.77 6.41 7.07
C ASP A 110 -0.98 6.07 5.79
N LYS A 111 -0.70 7.07 4.95
CA LYS A 111 0.08 6.91 3.71
C LYS A 111 1.42 6.22 3.96
N ASP A 112 2.06 6.51 5.09
CA ASP A 112 3.36 5.94 5.46
C ASP A 112 3.25 4.49 5.94
N ASP A 113 2.14 4.13 6.61
CA ASP A 113 1.90 2.75 7.05
C ASP A 113 1.70 1.82 5.86
N VAL A 114 0.84 2.24 4.91
CA VAL A 114 0.61 1.51 3.68
C VAL A 114 1.91 1.36 2.88
N ALA A 115 2.71 2.43 2.85
CA ALA A 115 4.02 2.39 2.22
C ALA A 115 4.99 1.44 2.91
N GLY A 116 5.00 1.37 4.24
CA GLY A 116 5.83 0.47 5.02
C GLY A 116 5.49 -0.99 4.77
N VAL A 117 4.20 -1.34 4.76
CA VAL A 117 3.73 -2.69 4.42
C VAL A 117 4.11 -3.06 2.98
N ALA A 118 3.90 -2.15 2.03
CA ALA A 118 4.28 -2.36 0.62
C ALA A 118 5.79 -2.55 0.46
N ALA A 119 6.60 -1.72 1.12
CA ALA A 119 8.06 -1.82 1.08
C ALA A 119 8.54 -3.17 1.64
N PHE A 120 8.00 -3.61 2.78
CA PHE A 120 8.33 -4.92 3.33
C PHE A 120 7.95 -6.06 2.38
N HIS A 121 6.76 -5.99 1.78
CA HIS A 121 6.33 -7.00 0.82
C HIS A 121 7.24 -7.06 -0.41
N ILE A 122 7.62 -5.91 -0.97
CA ILE A 122 8.48 -5.83 -2.17
C ILE A 122 9.92 -6.25 -1.84
N ALA A 123 10.47 -5.83 -0.70
CA ALA A 123 11.88 -6.03 -0.37
C ALA A 123 12.16 -7.40 0.29
N VAL A 124 11.18 -7.99 0.97
CA VAL A 124 11.38 -9.23 1.76
C VAL A 124 10.52 -10.36 1.23
N VAL A 125 9.20 -10.18 1.19
CA VAL A 125 8.26 -11.27 0.86
C VAL A 125 8.41 -11.72 -0.59
N ARG A 126 8.41 -10.78 -1.54
CA ARG A 126 8.48 -11.08 -2.98
C ARG A 126 9.79 -11.80 -3.35
N PRO A 127 10.99 -11.40 -2.90
CA PRO A 127 12.22 -12.15 -3.15
C PRO A 127 12.24 -13.54 -2.52
N LEU A 128 11.72 -13.69 -1.30
CA LEU A 128 11.62 -15.01 -0.65
C LEU A 128 10.65 -15.92 -1.41
N ALA A 129 9.48 -15.41 -1.79
CA ALA A 129 8.51 -16.15 -2.59
C ALA A 129 9.14 -16.64 -3.90
N ARG A 130 9.85 -15.78 -4.64
CA ARG A 130 10.56 -16.17 -5.87
C ARG A 130 11.64 -17.24 -5.64
N ARG A 131 12.24 -17.30 -4.46
CA ARG A 131 13.30 -18.26 -4.15
C ARG A 131 12.77 -19.64 -3.76
N TYR A 132 11.55 -19.72 -3.23
CA TYR A 132 11.01 -20.93 -2.60
C TYR A 132 9.66 -21.40 -3.15
N ALA A 133 9.05 -20.65 -4.07
CA ALA A 133 7.80 -21.02 -4.76
C ALA A 133 8.03 -21.59 -6.17
N ASP A 134 9.30 -21.64 -6.61
CA ASP A 134 9.78 -22.42 -7.76
C ASP A 134 10.29 -23.79 -7.28
#